data_AF-A0A8T8CCH6-F1
#
_entry.id   AF-A0A8T8CCH6-F1
#
_cell.length_a   1.000
_cell.length_b   1.000
_cell.length_c   1.000
_cell.angle_alpha   90.00
_cell.angle_beta   90.00
_cell.angle_gamma   90.00
#
_symmetry.space_group_name_H-M   'P 1'
#
loop_
_entity.id
_entity.type
_entity.pdbx_description
1 polymer ?
#
loop_
_entity_poly.entity_id
_entity_poly.type
_entity_poly.pdbx_seq_one_letter_code
_entity_poly.pdbx_strand_id
1 'polypeptide(L)'
;MDCLGRSIDDGPGPRSNAIVHIRTQARFPSFIDGGMSKTINLPSSSTIADIAAAILHARARGCVGESLYSDGSISEQPSQTASSSAPAVGCENSRPAHWLHHST
;
A
#
# COMPACT_ATOMS: atom_id res chain seq x y z
N MET A 1 25.82 1.82 3.85
CA MET A 1 25.72 3.29 3.98
C MET A 1 26.16 3.83 2.64
N ASP A 2 25.30 3.75 1.63
CA ASP A 2 25.76 3.92 0.25
C ASP A 2 25.52 5.36 -0.17
N CYS A 3 26.62 6.08 -0.30
CA CYS A 3 26.76 7.53 -0.51
C CYS A 3 26.24 8.04 -1.87
N LEU A 4 25.27 7.37 -2.50
CA LEU A 4 24.75 7.78 -3.80
C LEU A 4 23.46 8.58 -3.61
N GLY A 5 23.63 9.89 -3.47
CA GLY A 5 22.60 10.88 -3.72
C GLY A 5 22.12 10.83 -5.17
N ARG A 6 21.33 9.80 -5.52
CA ARG A 6 20.58 9.76 -6.75
C ARG A 6 19.38 10.70 -6.60
N SER A 7 19.59 11.98 -6.93
CA SER A 7 18.48 12.87 -7.28
C SER A 7 17.85 12.32 -8.56
N ILE A 8 16.75 11.59 -8.41
CA ILE A 8 15.92 11.08 -9.51
C ILE A 8 14.66 11.95 -9.68
N ASP A 9 14.63 13.11 -9.02
CA ASP A 9 13.39 13.85 -8.76
C ASP A 9 13.04 14.99 -9.73
N ASP A 10 13.89 15.38 -10.69
CA ASP A 10 13.66 16.60 -11.47
C ASP A 10 13.20 16.36 -12.92
N GLY A 11 12.24 15.44 -13.12
CA GLY A 11 11.58 15.24 -14.42
C GLY A 11 10.05 15.31 -14.30
N PRO A 12 9.32 15.78 -15.34
CA PRO A 12 7.86 15.82 -15.36
C PRO A 12 7.27 14.41 -15.55
N GLY A 13 7.64 13.49 -14.65
CA GLY A 13 7.03 12.18 -14.55
C GLY A 13 5.64 12.30 -13.94
N PRO A 14 4.71 11.41 -14.30
CA PRO A 14 3.37 11.42 -13.74
C PRO A 14 3.46 11.40 -12.21
N ARG A 15 2.84 12.38 -11.55
CA ARG A 15 2.65 12.41 -10.09
C ARG A 15 1.58 11.39 -9.69
N SER A 16 1.72 10.16 -10.16
CA SER A 16 0.82 9.08 -9.85
C SER A 16 0.97 8.75 -8.37
N ASN A 17 -0.16 8.55 -7.70
CA ASN A 17 -0.25 8.18 -6.30
C ASN A 17 0.69 6.98 -5.96
N ALA A 18 0.85 6.05 -6.91
CA ALA A 18 1.77 4.91 -6.81
C ALA A 18 3.23 5.27 -6.53
N ILE A 19 3.76 6.28 -7.21
CA ILE A 19 5.15 6.70 -7.08
C ILE A 19 5.43 7.23 -5.67
N VAL A 20 4.48 7.95 -5.08
CA VAL A 20 4.57 8.44 -3.70
C VAL A 20 4.58 7.28 -2.70
N HIS A 21 3.75 6.26 -2.90
CA HIS A 21 3.76 5.06 -2.06
C HIS A 21 5.09 4.32 -2.13
N ILE A 22 5.63 4.09 -3.33
CA ILE A 22 6.92 3.42 -3.53
C ILE A 22 8.06 4.19 -2.85
N ARG A 23 8.08 5.52 -2.98
CA ARG A 23 9.08 6.37 -2.29
C ARG A 23 9.02 6.24 -0.79
N THR A 24 7.81 6.20 -0.24
CA THR A 24 7.59 6.04 1.19
C THR A 24 8.09 4.67 1.65
N GLN A 25 7.73 3.60 0.93
CA GLN A 25 8.16 2.24 1.22
C GLN A 25 9.69 2.06 1.14
N ALA A 26 10.34 2.67 0.15
CA ALA A 26 11.78 2.60 -0.05
C ALA A 26 12.62 3.26 1.07
N ARG A 27 12.00 3.99 2.02
CA ARG A 27 12.71 4.61 3.13
C ARG A 27 12.95 3.67 4.32
N PHE A 28 12.13 2.64 4.45
CA PHE A 28 12.15 1.72 5.58
C PHE A 28 13.11 0.52 5.51
N PRO A 29 13.70 0.09 4.37
CA PRO A 29 14.54 -1.12 4.31
C PRO A 29 15.73 -1.11 5.27
N SER A 30 16.26 0.04 5.66
CA SER A 30 17.36 0.12 6.64
C SER A 30 16.97 -0.19 8.08
N PHE A 31 15.66 -0.33 8.36
CA PHE A 31 15.12 -0.53 9.70
C PHE A 31 14.44 -1.90 9.87
N ILE A 32 14.38 -2.71 8.80
CA ILE A 32 13.70 -4.01 8.82
C ILE A 32 14.61 -5.05 8.18
N ASP A 33 14.78 -6.17 8.88
CA ASP A 33 15.55 -7.32 8.36
C ASP A 33 14.71 -8.21 7.42
N GLY A 34 13.41 -7.93 7.32
CA GLY A 34 12.45 -8.61 6.45
C GLY A 34 11.93 -7.76 5.29
N GLY A 35 11.04 -8.33 4.48
CA GLY A 35 10.34 -7.62 3.41
C GLY A 35 9.12 -6.83 3.92
N MET A 36 8.84 -5.69 3.31
CA MET A 36 7.59 -4.94 3.51
C MET A 36 6.57 -5.36 2.46
N SER A 37 5.39 -5.82 2.89
CA SER A 37 4.27 -6.15 2.00
C SER A 37 3.19 -5.09 2.11
N LYS A 38 3.11 -4.21 1.11
CA LYS A 38 2.06 -3.20 1.00
C LYS A 38 1.46 -3.23 -0.40
N THR A 39 0.14 -3.22 -0.44
CA THR A 39 -0.61 -3.03 -1.68
C THR A 39 -0.76 -1.54 -1.99
N ILE A 40 -0.53 -1.18 -3.26
CA ILE A 40 -0.76 0.14 -3.84
C ILE A 40 -1.99 0.03 -4.72
N ASN A 41 -3.03 0.78 -4.36
CA ASN A 41 -4.25 0.85 -5.15
C ASN A 41 -4.07 1.90 -6.26
N LEU A 42 -4.36 1.49 -7.48
CA LEU A 42 -4.31 2.28 -8.69
C LEU A 42 -5.74 2.60 -9.14
N PRO A 43 -6.03 3.79 -9.66
CA PRO A 43 -7.33 4.06 -10.27
C PRO A 43 -7.57 3.17 -11.49
N SER A 44 -8.83 2.89 -11.80
CA SER A 44 -9.24 2.11 -12.99
C SER A 44 -8.79 2.73 -14.33
N SER A 45 -8.50 4.02 -14.34
CA SER A 45 -7.95 4.76 -15.49
C SER A 45 -6.44 4.56 -15.69
N SER A 46 -5.77 3.80 -14.83
CA SER A 46 -4.32 3.60 -14.91
C SER A 46 -3.97 2.78 -16.15
N THR A 47 -2.98 3.26 -16.91
CA THR A 47 -2.53 2.55 -18.11
C THR A 47 -1.48 1.51 -17.77
N ILE A 48 -1.24 0.58 -18.71
CA ILE A 48 -0.12 -0.37 -18.62
C ILE A 48 1.22 0.37 -18.51
N ALA A 49 1.36 1.52 -19.16
CA ALA A 49 2.57 2.35 -19.08
C ALA A 49 2.79 2.90 -17.67
N ASP A 50 1.73 3.31 -16.97
CA ASP A 50 1.81 3.79 -15.59
C ASP A 50 2.22 2.67 -14.63
N ILE A 51 1.68 1.46 -14.83
CA ILE A 51 2.03 0.27 -14.05
C ILE A 51 3.51 -0.10 -14.28
N ALA A 52 3.95 -0.13 -15.54
CA ALA A 52 5.33 -0.41 -15.89
C ALA A 52 6.29 0.61 -15.30
N ALA A 53 5.95 1.90 -15.38
CA ALA A 53 6.72 2.97 -14.76
C ALA A 53 6.85 2.78 -13.25
N ALA A 54 5.75 2.43 -12.55
CA ALA A 54 5.76 2.17 -11.12
C ALA A 54 6.68 0.99 -10.76
N ILE A 55 6.58 -0.13 -11.46
CA ILE A 55 7.42 -1.33 -11.22
C ILE A 55 8.90 -1.00 -11.43
N LEU A 56 9.25 -0.32 -12.52
CA LEU A 56 10.63 0.08 -12.79
C LEU A 56 11.15 1.05 -11.74
N HIS A 57 10.31 1.95 -11.25
CA HIS A 57 10.64 2.93 -10.21
C HIS A 57 10.92 2.27 -8.85
N ALA A 58 10.16 1.23 -8.50
CA ALA A 58 10.37 0.44 -7.29
C ALA A 58 11.66 -0.38 -7.37
N ARG A 59 11.90 -1.03 -8.51
CA ARG A 59 13.14 -1.76 -8.77
C ARG A 59 14.36 -0.86 -8.63
N ALA A 60 14.30 0.36 -9.17
CA ALA A 60 15.40 1.33 -9.08
C ALA A 60 15.70 1.80 -7.66
N ARG A 61 14.73 1.68 -6.74
CA ARG A 61 14.85 2.08 -5.32
C ARG A 61 15.24 0.94 -4.37
N GLY A 62 15.43 -0.27 -4.90
CA GLY A 62 15.78 -1.43 -4.08
C GLY A 62 14.59 -2.04 -3.33
N CYS A 63 13.35 -1.75 -3.74
CA CYS A 63 12.20 -2.51 -3.27
C CYS A 63 12.27 -3.94 -3.82
N VAL A 64 12.15 -4.93 -2.93
CA VAL A 64 12.25 -6.36 -3.30
C VAL A 64 10.98 -6.86 -4.01
N GLY A 65 9.83 -6.21 -3.78
CA GLY A 65 8.57 -6.51 -4.46
C GLY A 65 7.51 -5.47 -4.16
N GLU A 66 6.58 -5.30 -5.09
CA GLU A 66 5.44 -4.39 -4.98
C GLU A 66 4.16 -5.14 -5.33
N SER A 67 3.07 -4.87 -4.60
CA SER A 67 1.74 -5.40 -4.91
C SER A 67 0.87 -4.26 -5.44
N LEU A 68 0.45 -4.34 -6.70
CA LEU A 68 -0.39 -3.33 -7.34
C LEU A 68 -1.81 -3.86 -7.51
N TYR A 69 -2.80 -3.03 -7.21
CA TYR A 69 -4.21 -3.38 -7.36
C TYR A 69 -4.92 -2.30 -8.17
N SER A 70 -5.48 -2.67 -9.33
CA SER A 70 -6.30 -1.75 -10.12
C SER A 70 -7.72 -1.74 -9.59
N ASP A 71 -8.25 -0.55 -9.33
CA ASP A 71 -9.64 -0.38 -8.95
C ASP A 71 -10.58 -0.84 -10.06
N GLY A 72 -11.73 -1.43 -9.70
CA GLY A 72 -12.63 -2.09 -10.64
C GLY A 72 -12.10 -3.41 -11.24
N SER A 73 -10.94 -3.93 -10.80
CA SER A 73 -10.41 -5.20 -11.31
C SER A 73 -11.21 -6.43 -10.85
N ILE A 74 -12.03 -6.31 -9.81
CA ILE A 74 -12.93 -7.34 -9.28
C ILE A 74 -14.29 -6.67 -9.04
N SER A 75 -15.42 -7.32 -9.35
CA SER A 75 -16.75 -6.70 -9.22
C SER A 75 -17.21 -6.48 -7.77
N GLU A 76 -16.85 -7.38 -6.85
CA GLU A 76 -17.21 -7.30 -5.42
C GLU A 76 -15.98 -6.86 -4.60
N GLN A 77 -15.62 -5.59 -4.70
CA GLN A 77 -14.50 -5.03 -3.93
C GLN A 77 -14.97 -4.70 -2.50
N PRO A 78 -14.21 -5.09 -1.45
CA PRO A 78 -14.52 -4.65 -0.09
C PRO A 78 -14.42 -3.12 -0.06
N SER A 79 -15.57 -2.48 0.10
CA SER A 79 -15.74 -1.03 0.00
C SER A 79 -14.76 -0.29 0.91
N GLN A 80 -13.86 0.49 0.30
CA GLN A 80 -13.14 1.52 1.04
C GLN A 80 -14.16 2.60 1.36
N THR A 81 -14.49 2.73 2.65
CA THR A 81 -15.64 3.44 3.18
C THR A 81 -15.87 4.77 2.45
N ALA A 82 -16.87 4.79 1.56
CA ALA A 82 -17.39 6.05 1.06
C ALA A 82 -17.92 6.79 2.28
N SER A 83 -17.40 7.98 2.55
CA SER A 83 -17.97 8.90 3.53
C SER A 83 -19.33 9.35 3.02
N SER A 84 -20.33 8.50 3.17
CA SER A 84 -21.74 8.81 2.97
C SER A 84 -22.34 9.01 4.34
N SER A 85 -22.78 10.23 4.61
CA SER A 85 -23.48 10.61 5.83
C SER A 85 -24.80 9.84 5.99
N ALA A 86 -24.88 8.88 6.93
CA ALA A 86 -26.13 8.33 7.50
C ALA A 86 -25.83 7.44 8.73
N PRO A 87 -26.78 7.28 9.69
CA PRO A 87 -26.50 7.31 11.13
C PRO A 87 -26.01 5.97 11.72
N ALA A 88 -25.26 6.10 12.82
CA ALA A 88 -24.81 4.98 13.63
C ALA A 88 -25.99 4.21 14.23
N VAL A 89 -26.19 2.96 13.80
CA VAL A 89 -26.94 1.96 14.56
C VAL A 89 -25.91 1.15 15.34
N GLY A 90 -25.94 1.29 16.67
CA GLY A 90 -24.99 0.66 17.57
C GLY A 90 -25.09 -0.87 17.57
N CYS A 91 -23.94 -1.53 17.70
CA CYS A 91 -23.87 -2.96 18.00
C CYS A 91 -23.40 -3.14 19.45
N GLU A 92 -24.33 -3.60 20.28
CA GLU A 92 -24.17 -4.06 21.65
C GLU A 92 -23.06 -5.13 21.75
N ASN A 93 -22.22 -4.99 22.76
CA ASN A 93 -21.13 -5.90 23.06
C ASN A 93 -21.67 -7.26 23.53
N SER A 94 -21.23 -8.35 22.89
CA SER A 94 -21.28 -9.68 23.50
C SER A 94 -20.12 -10.53 22.99
N ARG A 95 -18.96 -10.47 23.67
CA ARG A 95 -17.93 -11.50 23.58
C ARG A 95 -17.87 -12.21 24.94
N PRO A 96 -18.09 -13.53 25.03
CA PRO A 96 -17.92 -14.24 26.29
C PRO A 96 -16.42 -14.43 26.58
N ALA A 97 -15.97 -13.91 27.71
CA ALA A 97 -14.63 -14.10 28.25
C ALA A 97 -14.46 -15.55 28.73
N HIS A 98 -13.98 -16.44 27.85
CA HIS A 98 -13.64 -17.81 28.21
C HIS A 98 -12.27 -18.23 27.65
N TRP A 99 -11.26 -17.37 27.71
CA TRP A 99 -9.88 -17.77 27.41
C TRP A 99 -8.92 -17.28 28.48
N LEU A 100 -9.09 -17.80 29.69
CA LEU A 100 -8.09 -17.72 30.75
C LEU A 100 -7.97 -19.09 31.45
N HIS A 101 -6.74 -19.62 31.38
CA HIS A 101 -6.14 -20.74 32.11
C HIS A 101 -6.18 -22.12 31.44
N HIS A 102 -5.00 -22.56 30.99
CA HIS A 102 -4.42 -23.76 31.59
C HIS A 102 -2.90 -23.59 31.74
N SER A 103 -2.47 -23.38 32.99
CA SER A 103 -1.10 -23.62 33.42
C SER A 103 -1.18 -24.30 34.77
N THR A 104 -1.02 -25.62 34.77
CA THR A 104 -0.38 -26.38 35.84
C THR A 104 0.23 -27.60 35.18
#